data_AF-A0AB39BJM5-F1
#
_entry.id   AF-A0AB39BJM5-F1
#
_cell.length_a   1.000
_cell.length_b   1.000
_cell.length_c   1.000
_cell.angle_alpha   90.00
_cell.angle_beta   90.00
_cell.angle_gamma   90.00
#
_symmetry.space_group_name_H-M   'P 1'
#
loop_
_entity.id
_entity.type
_entity.pdbx_description
1 polymer ?
#
loop_
_entity_poly.entity_id
_entity_poly.type
_entity_poly.pdbx_seq_one_letter_code
_entity_poly.pdbx_strand_id
1 'polypeptide(L)'
;MARKKPRTPDPMNPFDGRPGLVNAINRVVYRYAGPAQVGIGRAEAPYVPPADPRCPLCGEPMARHEIDRSGERTQLHCPSV
;
A
#
# COMPACT_ATOMS: atom_id res chain seq x y z
N MET A 1 -14.64 31.69 -26.28
CA MET A 1 -14.17 30.53 -25.49
C MET A 1 -12.64 30.56 -25.46
N ALA A 2 -12.03 30.65 -24.28
CA ALA A 2 -10.57 30.73 -24.17
C ALA A 2 -9.94 29.39 -24.62
N ARG A 3 -9.04 29.45 -25.62
CA ARG A 3 -8.23 28.29 -26.00
C ARG A 3 -7.34 27.91 -24.81
N LYS A 4 -7.57 26.73 -24.24
CA LYS A 4 -6.69 26.17 -23.20
C LYS A 4 -5.31 25.95 -23.82
N LYS A 5 -4.28 26.55 -23.24
CA LYS A 5 -2.88 26.34 -23.67
C LYS A 5 -2.59 24.84 -23.64
N PRO A 6 -1.98 24.26 -24.69
CA PRO A 6 -1.60 22.85 -24.68
C PRO A 6 -0.67 22.59 -23.49
N ARG A 7 -1.01 21.58 -22.69
CA ARG A 7 -0.25 21.21 -21.50
C ARG A 7 0.99 20.42 -21.93
N THR A 8 2.15 20.74 -21.35
CA THR A 8 3.37 19.95 -21.51
C THR A 8 3.17 18.56 -20.92
N PRO A 9 3.47 17.48 -21.66
CA PRO A 9 3.44 16.12 -21.12
C PRO A 9 4.47 15.94 -20.01
N ASP A 10 4.09 15.25 -18.94
CA ASP A 10 4.97 14.84 -17.86
C ASP A 10 5.47 13.42 -18.15
N PRO A 11 6.78 13.21 -18.35
CA PRO A 11 7.32 11.89 -18.68
C PRO A 11 7.10 10.83 -17.58
N MET A 12 6.81 11.23 -16.34
CA MET A 12 6.55 10.32 -15.23
C MET A 12 5.06 9.94 -15.11
N ASN A 13 4.16 10.70 -15.74
CA ASN A 13 2.72 10.49 -15.65
C ASN A 13 2.26 9.37 -16.60
N PRO A 14 1.87 8.19 -16.11
CA PRO A 14 1.50 7.06 -16.96
C PRO A 14 0.18 7.29 -17.72
N PHE A 15 -0.59 8.32 -17.35
CA PHE A 15 -1.86 8.67 -17.98
C PHE A 15 -1.67 9.69 -19.12
N ASP A 16 -0.46 10.19 -19.36
CA ASP A 16 -0.13 11.04 -20.51
C ASP A 16 -0.19 10.26 -21.83
N GLY A 17 -0.68 10.90 -22.90
CA GLY A 17 -0.93 10.27 -24.21
C GLY A 17 -2.09 9.25 -24.29
N ARG A 18 -2.62 8.75 -23.17
CA ARG A 18 -3.70 7.74 -23.19
C ARG A 18 -5.10 8.33 -23.44
N PRO A 19 -5.94 7.72 -24.30
CA PRO A 19 -7.29 8.18 -24.57
C PRO A 19 -8.29 7.76 -23.47
N GLY A 20 -9.45 8.42 -23.41
CA GLY A 20 -10.57 8.03 -22.54
C GLY A 20 -10.76 8.89 -21.29
N LEU A 21 -11.99 8.91 -20.77
CA LEU A 21 -12.42 9.76 -19.66
C LEU A 21 -11.64 9.46 -18.36
N VAL A 22 -11.46 8.19 -18.03
CA VAL A 22 -10.72 7.74 -16.84
C VAL A 22 -9.27 8.25 -16.87
N ASN A 23 -8.60 8.14 -18.02
CA ASN A 23 -7.23 8.62 -18.18
C ASN A 23 -7.14 10.15 -18.10
N ALA A 24 -8.15 10.87 -18.60
CA ALA A 24 -8.20 12.33 -18.46
C ALA A 24 -8.33 12.76 -16.99
N ILE A 25 -9.16 12.08 -16.21
CA ILE A 25 -9.32 12.32 -14.77
C ILE A 25 -8.02 11.99 -14.04
N ASN A 26 -7.47 10.79 -14.25
CA ASN A 26 -6.23 10.35 -13.60
C ASN A 26 -5.04 11.27 -13.90
N ARG A 27 -4.98 11.85 -15.10
CA ARG A 27 -3.97 12.84 -15.46
C ARG A 27 -4.03 14.11 -14.60
N VAL A 28 -5.23 14.56 -14.22
CA VAL A 28 -5.42 15.70 -13.31
C VAL A 28 -5.04 15.31 -11.88
N VAL A 29 -5.51 14.15 -11.41
CA VAL A 29 -5.21 13.64 -10.06
C VAL A 29 -3.70 13.47 -9.85
N TYR A 30 -3.00 12.87 -10.82
CA TYR A 30 -1.57 12.63 -10.78
C TYR A 30 -0.74 13.91 -10.57
N ARG A 31 -1.20 15.06 -11.08
CA ARG A 31 -0.52 16.35 -10.87
C ARG A 31 -0.45 16.76 -9.39
N TYR A 32 -1.43 16.35 -8.59
CA TYR A 32 -1.52 16.69 -7.17
C TYR A 32 -1.05 15.54 -6.27
N ALA A 33 -1.45 14.31 -6.60
CA ALA A 33 -1.07 13.11 -5.85
C ALA A 33 0.40 12.70 -6.09
N GLY A 34 0.96 13.10 -7.24
CA GLY A 34 2.29 12.69 -7.67
C GLY A 34 2.33 11.23 -8.15
N PRO A 35 3.54 10.71 -8.45
CA PRO A 35 3.73 9.28 -8.58
C PRO A 35 3.27 8.60 -7.29
N ALA A 36 2.62 7.43 -7.41
CA ALA A 36 2.44 6.56 -6.26
C ALA A 36 3.81 6.37 -5.61
N GLN A 37 3.94 6.72 -4.33
CA GLN A 37 5.18 6.58 -3.58
C GLN A 37 5.54 5.09 -3.56
N VAL A 38 6.42 4.67 -4.46
CA VAL A 38 7.07 3.36 -4.41
C VAL A 38 8.13 3.46 -3.31
N GLY A 39 7.67 3.46 -2.05
CA GLY A 39 8.52 3.66 -0.89
C GLY A 39 9.29 4.98 -0.87
N ILE A 40 10.35 5.03 -0.07
CA ILE A 40 11.23 6.17 0.22
C ILE A 40 12.19 6.56 -0.93
N GLY A 41 11.87 6.22 -2.19
CA GLY A 41 12.68 6.56 -3.37
C GLY A 41 14.02 5.81 -3.47
N ARG A 42 14.20 4.75 -2.68
CA ARG A 42 15.31 3.78 -2.79
C ARG A 42 14.77 2.37 -2.85
N ALA A 43 15.54 1.44 -3.38
CA ALA A 43 15.22 0.02 -3.32
C ALA A 43 15.03 -0.38 -1.85
N GLU A 44 13.82 -0.81 -1.51
CA GLU A 44 13.49 -1.32 -0.19
C GLU A 44 13.77 -2.82 -0.17
N ALA A 45 14.48 -3.28 0.86
CA ALA A 45 14.68 -4.71 1.04
C ALA A 45 13.32 -5.37 1.34
N PRO A 46 13.09 -6.62 0.92
CA PRO A 46 11.93 -7.37 1.34
C PRO A 46 11.80 -7.36 2.86
N TYR A 47 10.57 -7.31 3.36
CA TYR A 47 10.31 -7.44 4.79
C TYR A 47 10.92 -8.75 5.31
N VAL A 48 11.78 -8.63 6.33
CA VAL A 48 12.35 -9.79 7.03
C VAL A 48 11.63 -9.88 8.38
N PRO A 49 10.80 -10.92 8.60
CA PRO A 49 10.17 -11.10 9.90
C PRO A 49 11.23 -11.33 10.98
N PRO A 50 11.02 -10.82 12.22
CA PRO A 50 11.84 -11.22 13.36
C PRO A 50 11.86 -12.75 13.50
N ALA A 51 13.02 -13.32 13.85
CA ALA A 51 13.17 -14.78 13.96
C ALA A 51 12.20 -15.40 14.98
N ASP A 52 12.00 -14.73 16.12
CA ASP A 52 11.10 -15.16 17.19
C ASP A 52 10.22 -14.00 17.67
N PRO A 53 9.11 -13.70 16.98
CA PRO A 53 8.18 -12.67 17.43
C PRO A 53 7.50 -13.10 18.74
N ARG A 54 7.48 -12.19 19.71
CA ARG A 54 6.80 -12.38 20.99
C ARG A 54 5.46 -11.66 21.01
N CYS A 55 4.49 -12.25 21.71
CA CYS A 55 3.19 -11.62 21.91
C CYS A 55 3.31 -10.36 22.76
N PRO A 56 2.77 -9.20 22.31
CA PRO A 56 2.81 -7.98 23.10
C PRO A 56 1.89 -8.03 24.33
N LEU A 57 0.99 -9.02 24.41
CA LEU A 57 0.05 -9.18 25.52
C LEU A 57 0.57 -10.13 26.60
N CYS A 58 1.04 -11.32 26.21
CA CYS A 58 1.48 -12.36 27.17
C CYS A 58 3.01 -12.60 27.18
N GLY A 59 3.77 -12.06 26.23
CA GLY A 59 5.24 -12.22 26.17
C GLY A 59 5.75 -13.56 25.64
N GLU A 60 4.86 -14.54 25.43
CA GLU A 60 5.19 -15.87 24.90
C GLU A 60 5.48 -15.87 23.39
N PRO A 61 6.25 -16.84 22.86
CA PRO A 61 6.50 -16.98 21.43
C PRO A 61 5.20 -17.09 20.63
N MET A 62 5.10 -16.36 19.51
CA MET A 62 3.88 -16.35 18.70
C MET A 62 3.56 -17.74 18.12
N ALA A 63 4.57 -18.59 17.93
CA ALA A 63 4.40 -19.98 17.51
C ALA A 63 3.58 -20.87 18.48
N ARG A 64 3.41 -20.44 19.74
CA ARG A 64 2.59 -21.15 20.74
C ARG A 64 1.11 -20.75 20.70
N HIS A 65 0.74 -19.72 19.92
CA HIS A 65 -0.63 -19.22 19.90
C HIS A 65 -1.49 -20.01 18.92
N GLU A 66 -2.76 -20.20 19.28
CA GLU A 66 -3.76 -20.80 18.39
C GLU A 66 -4.48 -19.70 17.61
N ILE A 67 -4.58 -19.88 16.29
CA ILE A 67 -5.32 -18.96 15.40
C ILE A 67 -6.64 -19.63 15.05
N ASP A 68 -7.70 -19.21 15.73
CA ASP A 68 -9.07 -19.65 15.43
C ASP A 68 -9.63 -18.86 14.25
N ARG A 69 -10.03 -19.58 13.20
CA ARG A 69 -10.64 -19.04 11.97
C ARG A 69 -12.08 -19.49 11.78
N SER A 70 -12.70 -20.10 12.79
CA SER A 70 -14.04 -20.68 12.69
C SER A 70 -15.17 -19.65 12.79
N GLY A 71 -14.94 -18.53 13.46
CA GLY A 71 -15.94 -17.48 13.67
C GLY A 71 -16.03 -16.44 12.55
N GLU A 72 -16.90 -15.43 12.76
CA GLU A 72 -17.02 -14.25 11.87
C GLU A 72 -15.70 -13.49 11.75
N ARG A 73 -14.86 -13.57 12.78
CA ARG A 73 -13.55 -12.92 12.85
C ARG A 73 -12.49 -13.93 13.28
N THR A 74 -11.32 -13.83 12.67
CA THR A 74 -10.15 -14.56 13.12
C THR A 74 -9.73 -14.08 14.51
N GLN A 75 -9.64 -15.00 15.46
CA GLN A 75 -9.18 -14.75 16.82
C GLN A 75 -7.82 -15.40 17.05
N LEU A 76 -7.05 -14.84 17.98
CA LEU A 76 -5.75 -15.37 18.37
C LEU A 76 -5.76 -15.62 19.88
N HIS A 77 -5.54 -16.87 20.27
CA HIS A 77 -5.59 -17.30 21.67
C HIS A 77 -4.18 -17.43 22.25
N CYS A 78 -3.96 -16.82 23.42
CA CYS A 78 -2.72 -16.98 24.16
C CYS A 78 -2.62 -18.40 24.76
N PRO A 79 -1.41 -18.99 24.84
CA PRO A 79 -1.23 -20.37 25.28
C PRO A 79 -1.44 -20.61 26.79
N SER A 80 -1.41 -19.55 27.59
CA SER A 80 -1.36 -19.64 29.05
C SER A 80 -2.40 -18.75 29.72
N VAL A 81 -3.58 -18.57 29.09
CA VAL A 81 -4.69 -17.86 29.73
C VAL A 81 -5.22 -18.65 30.91
#